data_AF-A0A6V7WYY8-F1
#
_entry.id   AF-A0A6V7WYY8-F1
#
_cell.length_a   1.000
_cell.length_b   1.000
_cell.length_c   1.000
_cell.angle_alpha   90.00
_cell.angle_beta   90.00
_cell.angle_gamma   90.00
#
_symmetry.space_group_name_H-M   'P 1'
#
loop_
_entity.id
_entity.type
_entity.pdbx_description
1 polymer ?
#
loop_
_entity_poly.entity_id
_entity_poly.type
_entity_poly.pdbx_seq_one_letter_code
_entity_poly.pdbx_strand_id
1 'polypeptide(L)'
;MGIKDNPTEIQLIKYWYNYATSLLTSSSIVFVFVGKYFKKVEEMVTVLVFDVDFLLHDFLVQDHQNTIEFKAEFDEVLPKLVERFNKNIGFACSNILDAKNDWDSKKMEIAFSKQLLPPVASVYPSSSREVYTPETSSLTDFTLEDLKEPVEKCQNLRSLFELYKGNAACLSDTLELYYVSSENLFKGLVNAERVPDSNAKMYRECFKFLKDRYILVMVSLNDLGGVVPVMAKLLLYRLAEFFKAENLFCVTSKTFVQLLSEKIISSFPNKRIILFNTIENCQRMEKWMGVKCSFISSIQELIHFVLR
;
A
#
# COMPACT_ATOMS: atom_id res chain seq x y z
N MET A 1 -42.09 39.22 17.48
CA MET A 1 -41.52 37.89 17.16
C MET A 1 -41.03 37.96 15.72
N GLY A 2 -39.70 37.99 15.55
CA GLY A 2 -39.06 38.24 14.26
C GLY A 2 -39.40 37.17 13.23
N ILE A 3 -39.74 37.63 12.02
CA ILE A 3 -39.87 36.81 10.82
C ILE A 3 -38.54 36.09 10.64
N LYS A 4 -38.54 34.76 10.76
CA LYS A 4 -37.39 33.93 10.39
C LYS A 4 -37.27 34.03 8.87
N ASP A 5 -36.19 34.65 8.41
CA ASP A 5 -35.89 34.74 6.97
C ASP A 5 -35.94 33.35 6.36
N ASN A 6 -36.78 33.19 5.34
CA ASN A 6 -36.77 31.98 4.53
C ASN A 6 -35.38 31.83 3.93
N PRO A 7 -34.72 30.66 4.08
CA PRO A 7 -33.39 30.45 3.55
C PRO A 7 -33.40 30.69 2.04
N THR A 8 -32.42 31.46 1.57
CA THR A 8 -32.23 31.72 0.15
C THR A 8 -31.98 30.41 -0.60
N GLU A 9 -32.31 30.38 -1.89
CA GLU A 9 -32.10 29.22 -2.76
C GLU A 9 -30.65 28.68 -2.68
N ILE A 10 -29.67 29.60 -2.57
CA ILE A 10 -28.24 29.27 -2.42
C ILE A 10 -27.95 28.59 -1.06
N GLN A 11 -28.60 29.03 0.01
CA GLN A 11 -28.42 28.42 1.35
C GLN A 11 -29.01 27.00 1.38
N LEU A 12 -30.17 26.79 0.75
CA LEU A 12 -30.78 25.46 0.59
C LEU A 12 -29.89 24.53 -0.24
N ILE A 13 -29.30 25.02 -1.34
CA ILE A 13 -28.37 24.21 -2.16
C ILE A 13 -27.14 23.82 -1.36
N LYS A 14 -26.52 24.76 -0.63
CA LYS A 14 -25.35 24.48 0.22
C LYS A 14 -25.70 23.48 1.33
N TYR A 15 -26.87 23.60 1.95
CA TYR A 15 -27.34 22.68 2.97
C TYR A 15 -27.49 21.26 2.41
N TRP A 16 -28.23 21.08 1.31
CA TRP A 16 -28.45 19.76 0.71
C TRP A 16 -27.16 19.15 0.14
N TYR A 17 -26.27 19.97 -0.42
CA TYR A 17 -24.95 19.52 -0.83
C TYR A 17 -24.14 19.00 0.37
N ASN A 18 -24.03 19.77 1.45
CA ASN A 18 -23.30 19.36 2.64
C ASN A 18 -23.93 18.12 3.30
N TYR A 19 -25.26 18.06 3.35
CA TYR A 19 -26.01 16.92 3.88
C TYR A 19 -25.77 15.66 3.04
N ALA A 20 -25.91 15.74 1.71
CA ALA A 20 -25.60 14.64 0.81
C ALA A 20 -24.13 14.21 0.94
N THR A 21 -23.19 15.15 0.94
CA THR A 21 -21.75 14.88 1.13
C THR A 21 -21.47 14.18 2.47
N SER A 22 -22.19 14.52 3.54
CA SER A 22 -22.08 13.84 4.83
C SER A 22 -22.67 12.42 4.84
N LEU A 23 -23.67 12.15 3.99
CA LEU A 23 -24.29 10.85 3.81
C LEU A 23 -23.47 9.91 2.91
N LEU A 24 -22.53 10.43 2.10
CA LEU A 24 -21.69 9.65 1.16
C LEU A 24 -20.63 8.75 1.82
N THR A 25 -20.80 8.41 3.09
CA THR A 25 -19.92 7.47 3.80
C THR A 25 -20.20 6.00 3.48
N SER A 26 -21.14 5.67 2.58
CA SER A 26 -21.61 4.27 2.43
C SER A 26 -21.88 3.73 1.02
N SER A 27 -21.72 4.49 -0.08
CA SER A 27 -21.90 3.91 -1.42
C SER A 27 -21.10 4.61 -2.52
N SER A 28 -20.60 3.80 -3.44
CA SER A 28 -19.92 4.20 -4.66
C SER A 28 -20.98 4.62 -5.69
N ILE A 29 -20.86 5.86 -6.18
CA ILE A 29 -21.76 6.55 -7.13
C ILE A 29 -23.02 7.13 -6.47
N VAL A 30 -23.08 8.46 -6.38
CA VAL A 30 -24.32 9.19 -6.13
C VAL A 30 -24.41 10.40 -7.05
N PHE A 31 -25.37 10.39 -7.96
CA PHE A 31 -25.85 11.61 -8.59
C PHE A 31 -26.73 12.34 -7.57
N VAL A 32 -26.26 13.47 -7.03
CA VAL A 32 -27.09 14.29 -6.14
C VAL A 32 -27.90 15.26 -6.99
N PHE A 33 -29.19 15.00 -7.15
CA PHE A 33 -30.13 15.97 -7.70
C PHE A 33 -30.52 16.99 -6.62
N VAL A 34 -30.09 18.24 -6.78
CA VAL A 34 -30.60 19.36 -5.99
C VAL A 34 -31.36 20.30 -6.92
N GLY A 35 -32.65 19.98 -7.16
CA GLY A 35 -33.52 20.77 -8.03
C GLY A 35 -33.00 20.90 -9.48
N LYS A 36 -32.92 22.14 -9.99
CA LYS A 36 -32.48 22.47 -11.36
C LYS A 36 -30.96 22.43 -11.59
N TYR A 37 -30.16 22.15 -10.56
CA TYR A 37 -28.70 22.17 -10.66
C TYR A 37 -28.15 20.74 -10.72
N PHE A 38 -27.70 20.35 -11.91
CA PHE A 38 -26.95 19.12 -12.11
C PHE A 38 -25.49 19.36 -11.71
N LYS A 39 -25.05 18.82 -10.58
CA LYS A 39 -23.63 18.78 -10.24
C LYS A 39 -23.19 17.32 -10.21
N LYS A 40 -22.34 16.93 -11.17
CA LYS A 40 -21.66 15.64 -11.16
C LYS A 40 -20.79 15.60 -9.90
N VAL A 41 -21.18 14.78 -8.94
CA VAL A 41 -20.32 14.44 -7.81
C VAL A 41 -19.29 13.46 -8.36
N GLU A 42 -18.01 13.79 -8.28
CA GLU A 42 -16.94 12.91 -8.76
C GLU A 42 -17.02 11.55 -8.04
N GLU A 43 -16.82 10.47 -8.80
CA GLU A 43 -16.68 9.15 -8.21
C GLU A 43 -15.48 9.16 -7.27
N MET A 44 -15.75 8.95 -5.98
CA MET A 44 -14.69 8.87 -5.00
C MET A 44 -13.98 7.53 -5.19
N VAL A 45 -12.80 7.56 -5.84
CA VAL A 45 -11.97 6.38 -6.03
C VAL A 45 -11.66 5.76 -4.67
N THR A 46 -11.94 4.46 -4.54
CA THR A 46 -11.79 3.73 -3.29
C THR A 46 -10.56 2.82 -3.36
N VAL A 47 -9.77 2.84 -2.27
CA VAL A 47 -8.57 2.04 -2.05
C VAL A 47 -8.91 0.98 -1.01
N LEU A 48 -8.69 -0.28 -1.35
CA LEU A 48 -8.88 -1.42 -0.46
C LEU A 48 -7.49 -1.91 -0.02
N VAL A 49 -7.23 -1.87 1.28
CA VAL A 49 -5.94 -2.21 1.87
C VAL A 49 -6.05 -3.54 2.58
N PHE A 50 -5.31 -4.54 2.13
CA PHE A 50 -5.32 -5.90 2.67
C PHE A 50 -4.04 -6.18 3.46
N ASP A 51 -4.17 -6.83 4.61
CA ASP A 51 -3.02 -7.37 5.34
C ASP A 51 -2.64 -8.75 4.79
N VAL A 52 -1.39 -8.88 4.35
CA VAL A 52 -0.88 -10.10 3.71
C VAL A 52 -0.87 -11.29 4.67
N ASP A 53 -0.53 -11.09 5.94
CA ASP A 53 -0.39 -12.20 6.87
C ASP A 53 -1.77 -12.71 7.32
N PHE A 54 -2.70 -11.79 7.53
CA PHE A 54 -4.11 -12.12 7.78
C PHE A 54 -4.73 -12.88 6.61
N LEU A 55 -4.54 -12.36 5.39
CA LEU A 55 -5.13 -12.94 4.19
C LEU A 55 -4.60 -14.35 3.92
N LEU A 56 -3.29 -14.54 3.98
CA LEU A 56 -2.66 -15.82 3.67
C LEU A 56 -2.93 -16.86 4.75
N HIS A 57 -3.10 -16.44 6.02
CA HIS A 57 -3.53 -17.35 7.07
C HIS A 57 -4.91 -17.96 6.77
N ASP A 58 -5.88 -17.16 6.33
CA ASP A 58 -7.23 -17.65 6.01
C ASP A 58 -7.31 -18.37 4.65
N PHE A 59 -6.35 -18.15 3.75
CA PHE A 59 -6.40 -18.64 2.36
C PHE A 59 -6.44 -20.17 2.24
N LEU A 60 -5.80 -20.92 3.15
CA LEU A 60 -5.62 -22.38 3.06
C LEU A 60 -6.32 -23.19 4.16
N VAL A 61 -7.22 -22.60 4.96
CA VAL A 61 -7.68 -23.20 6.23
C VAL A 61 -8.46 -24.53 6.09
N GLN A 62 -8.95 -24.90 4.91
CA GLN A 62 -9.99 -25.93 4.80
C GLN A 62 -9.53 -27.39 4.61
N ASP A 63 -8.27 -27.67 4.27
CA ASP A 63 -7.78 -29.06 4.10
C ASP A 63 -6.45 -29.28 4.84
N HIS A 64 -6.51 -29.76 6.07
CA HIS A 64 -5.34 -29.87 6.96
C HIS A 64 -4.14 -30.57 6.32
N GLN A 65 -4.35 -31.64 5.52
CA GLN A 65 -3.24 -32.39 4.97
C GLN A 65 -2.57 -31.66 3.80
N ASN A 66 -3.37 -31.19 2.83
CA ASN A 66 -2.87 -30.40 1.70
C ASN A 66 -2.27 -29.06 2.16
N THR A 67 -2.78 -28.49 3.25
CA THR A 67 -2.26 -27.25 3.84
C THR A 67 -0.94 -27.46 4.57
N ILE A 68 -0.73 -28.59 5.24
CA ILE A 68 0.56 -28.92 5.86
C ILE A 68 1.63 -29.13 4.78
N GLU A 69 1.32 -29.91 3.74
CA GLU A 69 2.26 -30.19 2.64
C GLU A 69 2.60 -28.92 1.88
N PHE A 70 1.60 -28.13 1.48
CA PHE A 70 1.84 -26.84 0.84
C PHE A 70 2.65 -25.90 1.73
N LYS A 71 2.35 -25.83 3.02
CA LYS A 71 3.05 -24.92 3.94
C LYS A 71 4.51 -25.33 4.12
N ALA A 72 4.81 -26.62 4.22
CA ALA A 72 6.18 -27.11 4.32
C ALA A 72 6.99 -26.74 3.06
N GLU A 73 6.43 -26.95 1.87
CA GLU A 73 7.08 -26.54 0.62
C GLU A 73 7.20 -25.02 0.51
N PHE A 74 6.15 -24.29 0.86
CA PHE A 74 6.14 -22.83 0.87
C PHE A 74 7.24 -22.24 1.77
N ASP A 75 7.36 -22.78 3.00
CA ASP A 75 8.37 -22.35 3.97
C ASP A 75 9.80 -22.70 3.50
N GLU A 76 9.96 -23.71 2.63
CA GLU A 76 11.23 -24.02 1.97
C GLU A 76 11.53 -23.06 0.80
N VAL A 77 10.53 -22.75 -0.03
CA VAL A 77 10.67 -21.94 -1.25
C VAL A 77 10.85 -20.45 -0.93
N LEU A 78 10.07 -19.93 0.02
CA LEU A 78 9.98 -18.49 0.28
C LEU A 78 11.34 -17.86 0.61
N PRO A 79 12.16 -18.41 1.53
CA PRO A 79 13.46 -17.82 1.86
C PRO A 79 14.41 -17.75 0.65
N LYS A 80 14.42 -18.80 -0.20
CA LYS A 80 15.26 -18.86 -1.41
C LYS A 80 14.84 -17.80 -2.43
N LEU A 81 13.53 -17.62 -2.64
CA LEU A 81 13.00 -16.59 -3.53
C LEU A 81 13.30 -15.17 -2.99
N VAL A 82 13.12 -14.96 -1.68
CA VAL A 82 13.44 -13.69 -1.01
C VAL A 82 14.93 -13.37 -1.12
N GLU A 83 15.82 -14.34 -0.90
CA GLU A 83 17.26 -14.16 -1.06
C GLU A 83 17.60 -13.71 -2.48
N ARG A 84 16.99 -14.33 -3.49
CA ARG A 84 17.21 -13.94 -4.90
C ARG A 84 16.80 -12.50 -5.17
N PHE A 85 15.64 -12.09 -4.69
CA PHE A 85 15.16 -10.72 -4.82
C PHE A 85 16.07 -9.75 -4.06
N ASN A 86 16.46 -10.08 -2.83
CA ASN A 86 17.35 -9.27 -2.00
C ASN A 86 18.76 -9.16 -2.59
N LYS A 87 19.29 -10.18 -3.27
CA LYS A 87 20.57 -10.07 -4.01
C LYS A 87 20.54 -8.98 -5.08
N ASN A 88 19.38 -8.66 -5.65
CA ASN A 88 19.25 -7.59 -6.64
C ASN A 88 19.12 -6.20 -6.01
N ILE A 89 18.80 -6.09 -4.71
CA ILE A 89 18.49 -4.81 -4.06
C ILE A 89 19.52 -4.46 -2.97
N GLY A 90 19.88 -5.40 -2.11
CA GLY A 90 20.86 -5.18 -1.06
C GLY A 90 20.44 -4.20 0.05
N PHE A 91 19.18 -3.76 0.10
CA PHE A 91 18.63 -2.94 1.18
C PHE A 91 17.14 -3.21 1.42
N ALA A 92 16.68 -2.97 2.65
CA ALA A 92 15.28 -3.05 3.03
C ALA A 92 14.54 -1.76 2.65
N CYS A 93 13.50 -1.86 1.84
CA CYS A 93 12.58 -0.76 1.52
C CYS A 93 11.15 -1.10 1.95
N SER A 94 10.40 -0.10 2.40
CA SER A 94 9.01 -0.27 2.83
C SER A 94 8.03 -0.27 1.64
N ASN A 95 8.39 0.37 0.54
CA ASN A 95 7.72 0.33 -0.75
C ASN A 95 8.77 0.48 -1.85
N ILE A 96 8.50 -0.06 -3.04
CA ILE A 96 9.43 -0.01 -4.16
C ILE A 96 9.69 1.41 -4.70
N LEU A 97 8.78 2.35 -4.42
CA LEU A 97 8.91 3.75 -4.76
C LEU A 97 9.76 4.54 -3.74
N ASP A 98 10.23 3.94 -2.64
CA ASP A 98 11.04 4.64 -1.63
C ASP A 98 12.36 5.15 -2.16
N ALA A 99 12.91 4.45 -3.15
CA ALA A 99 14.12 4.90 -3.81
C ALA A 99 13.87 6.08 -4.76
N LYS A 100 12.62 6.43 -5.11
CA LYS A 100 12.32 7.66 -5.85
C LYS A 100 12.54 8.89 -4.96
N ASN A 101 13.79 9.24 -4.70
CA ASN A 101 14.15 10.57 -4.24
C ASN A 101 14.28 11.51 -5.46
N ASP A 102 13.45 12.55 -5.47
CA ASP A 102 13.72 13.91 -5.96
C ASP A 102 14.22 14.18 -7.40
N TRP A 103 14.16 13.21 -8.32
CA TRP A 103 14.47 13.51 -9.72
C TRP A 103 13.46 14.48 -10.35
N ASP A 104 12.17 14.36 -9.99
CA ASP A 104 11.11 15.24 -10.50
C ASP A 104 10.85 16.48 -9.62
N SER A 105 11.13 16.40 -8.31
CA SER A 105 10.88 17.49 -7.35
C SER A 105 11.85 18.68 -7.53
N LYS A 106 13.05 18.46 -8.07
CA LYS A 106 14.02 19.55 -8.35
C LYS A 106 13.64 20.45 -9.53
N LYS A 107 12.52 20.20 -10.21
CA LYS A 107 11.89 21.20 -11.09
C LYS A 107 11.08 22.25 -10.32
N MET A 108 10.78 22.06 -9.03
CA MET A 108 10.00 23.02 -8.23
C MET A 108 10.83 24.04 -7.43
N GLU A 109 12.13 23.81 -7.19
CA GLU A 109 12.94 24.73 -6.36
C GLU A 109 13.60 25.91 -7.10
N ILE A 110 13.44 26.03 -8.41
CA ILE A 110 13.88 27.22 -9.16
C ILE A 110 12.80 28.33 -9.16
N ALA A 111 11.60 28.04 -8.65
CA ALA A 111 10.50 29.01 -8.62
C ALA A 111 10.41 29.86 -7.33
N PHE A 112 11.10 29.49 -6.24
CA PHE A 112 10.92 30.14 -4.92
C PHE A 112 12.11 30.99 -4.41
N SER A 113 13.21 31.10 -5.16
CA SER A 113 14.39 31.91 -4.77
C SER A 113 14.37 33.36 -5.30
N LYS A 114 13.22 33.88 -5.76
CA LYS A 114 13.08 35.27 -6.24
C LYS A 114 12.28 36.22 -5.35
N GLN A 115 12.03 35.88 -4.08
CA GLN A 115 11.58 36.89 -3.10
C GLN A 115 12.69 37.19 -2.10
N LEU A 116 13.47 38.21 -2.47
CA LEU A 116 14.33 38.98 -1.57
C LEU A 116 13.51 39.48 -0.37
N LEU A 117 13.94 39.12 0.84
CA LEU A 117 13.73 39.96 2.01
C LEU A 117 15.10 40.49 2.47
N PRO A 118 15.20 41.78 2.84
CA PRO A 118 16.48 42.39 3.17
C PRO A 118 16.98 41.91 4.55
N PRO A 119 18.31 41.87 4.76
CA PRO A 119 18.87 41.45 6.03
C PRO A 119 18.74 42.57 7.06
N VAL A 120 18.19 42.26 8.24
CA VAL A 120 18.24 43.14 9.40
C VAL A 120 19.58 42.91 10.11
N ALA A 121 20.39 43.95 10.16
CA ALA A 121 21.68 43.99 10.84
C ALA A 121 21.54 44.28 12.35
N SER A 122 22.41 43.62 13.14
CA SER A 122 22.95 43.93 14.49
C SER A 122 21.94 44.27 15.61
N VAL A 123 22.11 43.86 16.88
CA VAL A 123 23.07 44.39 17.87
C VAL A 123 23.11 43.41 19.06
N TYR A 124 24.29 42.95 19.49
CA TYR A 124 24.86 42.99 20.86
C TYR A 124 26.02 41.97 21.02
N PRO A 125 27.05 42.28 21.84
CA PRO A 125 28.39 41.74 21.71
C PRO A 125 28.68 40.51 22.59
N SER A 126 29.45 39.61 21.98
CA SER A 126 30.48 38.72 22.54
C SER A 126 30.62 38.61 24.06
N SER A 127 30.37 37.40 24.57
CA SER A 127 31.16 36.81 25.65
C SER A 127 31.63 35.41 25.25
N SER A 128 32.92 35.19 25.47
CA SER A 128 33.72 34.02 25.13
C SER A 128 33.19 32.73 25.75
N ARG A 129 32.83 31.76 24.91
CA ARG A 129 32.84 30.34 25.26
C ARG A 129 33.65 29.59 24.23
N GLU A 130 34.55 28.78 24.74
CA GLU A 130 35.45 27.90 24.01
C GLU A 130 34.69 27.18 22.90
N VAL A 131 35.14 27.40 21.67
CA VAL A 131 34.67 26.67 20.49
C VAL A 131 35.21 25.25 20.63
N TYR A 132 34.42 24.38 21.24
CA TYR A 132 34.46 22.96 20.88
C TYR A 132 34.22 22.93 19.38
N THR A 133 35.27 22.67 18.60
CA THR A 133 35.10 22.23 17.22
C THR A 133 34.66 20.78 17.33
N PRO A 134 33.38 20.45 17.04
CA PRO A 134 33.08 19.06 16.75
C PRO A 134 33.88 18.75 15.48
N GLU A 135 34.61 17.65 15.47
CA GLU A 135 35.08 17.05 14.23
C GLU A 135 33.86 16.93 13.30
N THR A 136 33.79 17.83 12.33
CA THR A 136 32.84 17.75 11.23
C THR A 136 33.35 16.61 10.36
N SER A 137 33.02 15.38 10.77
CA SER A 137 32.93 14.29 9.80
C SER A 137 31.99 14.79 8.72
N SER A 138 32.58 15.07 7.56
CA SER A 138 31.97 15.76 6.45
C SER A 138 30.80 14.93 5.94
N LEU A 139 29.59 15.41 6.21
CA LEU A 139 28.32 14.97 5.62
C LEU A 139 28.25 15.19 4.08
N THR A 140 29.38 15.32 3.39
CA THR A 140 29.46 15.75 1.98
C THR A 140 29.95 14.67 1.00
N ASP A 141 30.14 13.42 1.43
CA ASP A 141 30.52 12.33 0.51
C ASP A 141 29.33 11.45 0.09
N PHE A 142 28.12 12.02 0.05
CA PHE A 142 26.99 11.41 -0.65
C PHE A 142 26.97 11.96 -2.08
N THR A 143 27.46 11.17 -3.04
CA THR A 143 27.43 11.56 -4.44
C THR A 143 26.04 11.34 -5.03
N LEU A 144 25.71 12.08 -6.09
CA LEU A 144 24.49 11.85 -6.88
C LEU A 144 24.45 10.45 -7.51
N GLU A 145 25.59 9.77 -7.61
CA GLU A 145 25.70 8.40 -8.12
C GLU A 145 25.26 7.37 -7.08
N ASP A 146 25.52 7.63 -5.79
CA ASP A 146 25.07 6.79 -4.67
C ASP A 146 23.54 6.75 -4.52
N LEU A 147 22.82 7.74 -5.09
CA LEU A 147 21.36 7.77 -5.13
C LEU A 147 20.76 7.11 -6.39
N LYS A 148 21.56 6.89 -7.45
CA LYS A 148 21.08 6.21 -8.68
C LYS A 148 20.96 4.71 -8.48
N GLU A 149 21.93 4.12 -7.77
CA GLU A 149 21.97 2.68 -7.55
C GLU A 149 20.69 2.16 -6.82
N PRO A 150 20.20 2.79 -5.74
CA PRO A 150 18.94 2.38 -5.11
C PRO A 150 17.72 2.48 -6.03
N VAL A 151 17.64 3.52 -6.87
CA VAL A 151 16.55 3.72 -7.84
C VAL A 151 16.53 2.59 -8.86
N GLU A 152 17.69 2.33 -9.47
CA GLU A 152 17.85 1.28 -10.48
C GLU A 152 17.51 -0.09 -9.90
N LYS A 153 17.99 -0.38 -8.68
CA LYS A 153 17.68 -1.62 -7.97
C LYS A 153 16.19 -1.79 -7.68
N CYS A 154 15.48 -0.74 -7.28
CA CYS A 154 14.03 -0.76 -7.15
C CYS A 154 13.31 -0.93 -8.50
N GLN A 155 13.81 -0.33 -9.58
CA GLN A 155 13.25 -0.53 -10.92
C GLN A 155 13.46 -1.97 -11.42
N ASN A 156 14.61 -2.55 -11.15
CA ASN A 156 14.92 -3.94 -11.46
C ASN A 156 14.03 -4.89 -10.67
N LEU A 157 13.85 -4.65 -9.37
CA LEU A 157 12.88 -5.37 -8.55
C LEU A 157 11.47 -5.29 -9.14
N ARG A 158 11.04 -4.10 -9.58
CA ARG A 158 9.69 -3.90 -10.15
C ARG A 158 9.52 -4.74 -11.41
N SER A 159 10.54 -4.71 -12.26
CA SER A 159 10.55 -5.42 -13.53
C SER A 159 10.53 -6.93 -13.32
N LEU A 160 11.30 -7.45 -12.34
CA LEU A 160 11.27 -8.86 -11.95
C LEU A 160 9.91 -9.28 -11.40
N PHE A 161 9.31 -8.47 -10.53
CA PHE A 161 7.99 -8.76 -9.98
C PHE A 161 6.93 -8.83 -11.09
N GLU A 162 6.88 -7.84 -11.99
CA GLU A 162 5.91 -7.83 -13.09
C GLU A 162 6.17 -8.96 -14.11
N LEU A 163 7.43 -9.33 -14.34
CA LEU A 163 7.81 -10.49 -15.18
C LEU A 163 7.24 -11.80 -14.61
N TYR A 164 7.49 -12.10 -13.34
CA TYR A 164 7.02 -13.34 -12.71
C TYR A 164 5.52 -13.35 -12.49
N LYS A 165 4.92 -12.20 -12.19
CA LYS A 165 3.47 -12.02 -12.08
C LYS A 165 2.76 -12.39 -13.39
N GLY A 166 3.31 -11.96 -14.53
CA GLY A 166 2.73 -12.22 -15.85
C GLY A 166 3.07 -13.60 -16.43
N ASN A 167 4.06 -14.30 -15.87
CA ASN A 167 4.59 -15.53 -16.43
C ASN A 167 4.95 -16.55 -15.34
N ALA A 168 3.97 -17.41 -15.02
CA ALA A 168 4.14 -18.48 -14.03
C ALA A 168 5.21 -19.51 -14.46
N ALA A 169 5.43 -19.72 -15.75
CA ALA A 169 6.49 -20.60 -16.24
C ALA A 169 7.87 -20.03 -15.91
N CYS A 170 8.07 -18.72 -16.12
CA CYS A 170 9.32 -18.05 -15.76
C CYS A 170 9.62 -18.11 -14.25
N LEU A 171 8.59 -18.00 -13.40
CA LEU A 171 8.74 -18.23 -11.96
C LEU A 171 9.13 -19.68 -11.65
N SER A 172 8.49 -20.65 -12.30
CA SER A 172 8.77 -22.08 -12.14
C SER A 172 10.21 -22.42 -12.53
N ASP A 173 10.66 -21.99 -13.71
CA ASP A 173 12.03 -22.16 -14.21
C ASP A 173 13.04 -21.55 -13.23
N THR A 174 12.71 -20.37 -12.68
CA THR A 174 13.56 -19.70 -11.70
C THR A 174 13.68 -20.53 -10.42
N LEU A 175 12.59 -21.10 -9.92
CA LEU A 175 12.61 -21.94 -8.72
C LEU A 175 13.39 -23.24 -8.94
N GLU A 176 13.27 -23.85 -10.12
CA GLU A 176 14.02 -25.05 -10.50
C GLU A 176 15.53 -24.82 -10.51
N LEU A 177 15.99 -23.65 -10.99
CA LEU A 177 17.40 -23.25 -10.92
C LEU A 177 17.94 -23.19 -9.49
N TYR A 178 17.07 -23.07 -8.48
CA TYR A 178 17.43 -23.09 -7.07
C TYR A 178 17.15 -24.43 -6.39
N TYR A 179 17.04 -25.51 -7.18
CA TYR A 179 16.81 -26.87 -6.73
C TYR A 179 15.51 -27.02 -5.91
N VAL A 180 14.52 -26.18 -6.22
CA VAL A 180 13.18 -26.26 -5.63
C VAL A 180 12.23 -26.69 -6.72
N SER A 181 11.66 -27.89 -6.60
CA SER A 181 10.55 -28.27 -7.45
C SER A 181 9.36 -27.39 -7.11
N SER A 182 8.93 -26.58 -8.07
CA SER A 182 7.72 -25.77 -7.94
C SER A 182 6.45 -26.54 -8.33
N GLU A 183 6.62 -27.75 -8.88
CA GLU A 183 5.53 -28.59 -9.38
C GLU A 183 4.54 -28.92 -8.26
N ASN A 184 5.03 -29.40 -7.13
CA ASN A 184 4.17 -29.74 -6.00
C ASN A 184 3.54 -28.49 -5.36
N LEU A 185 4.30 -27.39 -5.25
CA LEU A 185 3.80 -26.14 -4.68
C LEU A 185 2.60 -25.60 -5.47
N PHE A 186 2.76 -25.51 -6.79
CA PHE A 186 1.68 -25.01 -7.66
C PHE A 186 0.56 -26.03 -7.82
N LYS A 187 0.85 -27.33 -7.80
CA LYS A 187 -0.17 -28.37 -7.76
C LYS A 187 -0.99 -28.31 -6.47
N GLY A 188 -0.35 -28.04 -5.33
CA GLY A 188 -0.98 -27.83 -4.03
C GLY A 188 -1.96 -26.66 -4.07
N LEU A 189 -1.57 -25.52 -4.65
CA LEU A 189 -2.48 -24.37 -4.85
C LEU A 189 -3.65 -24.68 -5.79
N VAL A 190 -3.38 -25.35 -6.90
CA VAL A 190 -4.43 -25.77 -7.85
C VAL A 190 -5.41 -26.72 -7.17
N ASN A 191 -4.93 -27.62 -6.32
CA ASN A 191 -5.77 -28.53 -5.55
C ASN A 191 -6.58 -27.77 -4.50
N ALA A 192 -5.95 -26.84 -3.76
CA ALA A 192 -6.63 -26.00 -2.77
C ALA A 192 -7.79 -25.21 -3.40
N GLU A 193 -7.63 -24.69 -4.61
CA GLU A 193 -8.69 -23.97 -5.35
C GLU A 193 -9.80 -24.88 -5.91
N ARG A 194 -9.52 -26.18 -6.10
CA ARG A 194 -10.51 -27.15 -6.59
C ARG A 194 -11.43 -27.66 -5.50
N VAL A 195 -11.03 -27.56 -4.23
CA VAL A 195 -11.89 -27.91 -3.10
C VAL A 195 -13.14 -27.02 -3.14
N PRO A 196 -14.36 -27.61 -3.15
CA PRO A 196 -15.60 -26.84 -3.05
C PRO A 196 -15.57 -25.94 -1.83
N ASP A 197 -16.06 -24.71 -1.98
CA ASP A 197 -16.09 -23.69 -0.94
C ASP A 197 -14.73 -23.29 -0.34
N SER A 198 -13.63 -23.60 -1.01
CA SER A 198 -12.30 -23.17 -0.58
C SER A 198 -12.15 -21.66 -0.50
N ASN A 199 -11.57 -21.20 0.60
CA ASN A 199 -11.20 -19.79 0.80
C ASN A 199 -10.31 -19.31 -0.35
N ALA A 200 -9.34 -20.12 -0.78
CA ALA A 200 -8.46 -19.81 -1.92
C ALA A 200 -9.23 -19.39 -3.18
N LYS A 201 -10.21 -20.20 -3.60
CA LYS A 201 -11.06 -19.91 -4.76
C LYS A 201 -11.90 -18.66 -4.53
N MET A 202 -12.53 -18.54 -3.36
CA MET A 202 -13.38 -17.39 -3.03
C MET A 202 -12.60 -16.06 -3.03
N TYR A 203 -11.41 -16.03 -2.43
CA TYR A 203 -10.54 -14.85 -2.43
C TYR A 203 -10.16 -14.45 -3.85
N ARG A 204 -9.80 -15.41 -4.72
CA ARG A 204 -9.50 -15.10 -6.13
C ARG A 204 -10.69 -14.49 -6.86
N GLU A 205 -11.88 -15.07 -6.72
CA GLU A 205 -13.08 -14.55 -7.37
C GLU A 205 -13.41 -13.13 -6.86
N CYS A 206 -13.27 -12.89 -5.55
CA CYS A 206 -13.38 -11.54 -5.00
C CYS A 206 -12.36 -10.60 -5.62
N PHE A 207 -11.07 -10.96 -5.68
CA PHE A 207 -10.04 -10.10 -6.26
C PHE A 207 -10.22 -9.85 -7.75
N LYS A 208 -10.67 -10.84 -8.53
CA LYS A 208 -11.03 -10.65 -9.94
C LYS A 208 -12.09 -9.58 -10.12
N PHE A 209 -13.10 -9.54 -9.25
CA PHE A 209 -14.13 -8.52 -9.28
C PHE A 209 -13.62 -7.15 -8.79
N LEU A 210 -12.81 -7.15 -7.73
CA LEU A 210 -12.37 -5.91 -7.08
C LEU A 210 -11.30 -5.16 -7.89
N LYS A 211 -10.38 -5.88 -8.57
CA LYS A 211 -9.24 -5.26 -9.27
C LYS A 211 -9.63 -4.23 -10.33
N ASP A 212 -10.80 -4.42 -10.96
CA ASP A 212 -11.27 -3.55 -12.04
C ASP A 212 -12.05 -2.33 -11.51
N ARG A 213 -12.43 -2.34 -10.24
CA ARG A 213 -13.30 -1.32 -9.60
C ARG A 213 -12.59 -0.50 -8.53
N TYR A 214 -11.55 -1.07 -7.93
CA TYR A 214 -10.87 -0.51 -6.77
C TYR A 214 -9.36 -0.52 -6.94
N ILE A 215 -8.70 0.36 -6.20
CA ILE A 215 -7.25 0.29 -6.06
C ILE A 215 -6.94 -0.70 -4.95
N LEU A 216 -6.34 -1.83 -5.31
CA LEU A 216 -5.93 -2.84 -4.34
C LEU A 216 -4.52 -2.53 -3.83
N VAL A 217 -4.37 -2.53 -2.51
CA VAL A 217 -3.13 -2.29 -1.78
C VAL A 217 -2.90 -3.48 -0.85
N MET A 218 -1.66 -3.97 -0.82
CA MET A 218 -1.26 -5.03 0.11
C MET A 218 -0.27 -4.46 1.11
N VAL A 219 -0.47 -4.75 2.39
CA VAL A 219 0.40 -4.31 3.49
C VAL A 219 0.87 -5.52 4.28
N SER A 220 2.12 -5.49 4.75
CA SER A 220 2.56 -6.30 5.88
C SER A 220 2.77 -5.38 7.08
N LEU A 221 2.06 -5.65 8.17
CA LEU A 221 2.24 -4.94 9.43
C LEU A 221 3.39 -5.51 10.28
N ASN A 222 3.91 -6.68 9.90
CA ASN A 222 5.10 -7.26 10.47
C ASN A 222 6.35 -6.76 9.75
N ASP A 223 7.43 -6.55 10.49
CA ASP A 223 8.74 -6.29 9.89
C ASP A 223 9.28 -7.58 9.28
N LEU A 224 9.18 -7.68 7.95
CA LEU A 224 9.72 -8.80 7.20
C LEU A 224 11.12 -8.48 6.63
N GLY A 225 11.73 -7.34 7.00
CA GLY A 225 12.96 -6.87 6.38
C GLY A 225 12.75 -6.20 5.01
N GLY A 226 11.53 -5.70 4.74
CA GLY A 226 11.20 -4.93 3.53
C GLY A 226 10.03 -5.49 2.72
N VAL A 227 9.76 -4.88 1.56
CA VAL A 227 8.63 -5.23 0.67
C VAL A 227 8.84 -6.54 -0.12
N VAL A 228 10.08 -7.01 -0.24
CA VAL A 228 10.45 -8.21 -1.01
C VAL A 228 9.70 -9.46 -0.53
N PRO A 229 9.67 -9.81 0.76
CA PRO A 229 8.85 -10.90 1.27
C PRO A 229 7.37 -10.80 0.92
N VAL A 230 6.79 -9.60 0.91
CA VAL A 230 5.39 -9.39 0.51
C VAL A 230 5.21 -9.75 -0.97
N MET A 231 6.11 -9.29 -1.83
CA MET A 231 6.13 -9.64 -3.25
C MET A 231 6.27 -11.14 -3.48
N ALA A 232 7.23 -11.79 -2.79
CA ALA A 232 7.48 -13.22 -2.91
C ALA A 232 6.27 -14.05 -2.45
N LYS A 233 5.67 -13.71 -1.30
CA LYS A 233 4.43 -14.33 -0.83
C LYS A 233 3.32 -14.23 -1.88
N LEU A 234 3.06 -13.05 -2.43
CA LEU A 234 2.03 -12.85 -3.45
C LEU A 234 2.29 -13.65 -4.74
N LEU A 235 3.55 -13.76 -5.17
CA LEU A 235 3.92 -14.55 -6.35
C LEU A 235 3.67 -16.05 -6.11
N LEU A 236 4.12 -16.57 -4.98
CA LEU A 236 3.97 -17.98 -4.64
C LEU A 236 2.51 -18.38 -4.48
N TYR A 237 1.68 -17.57 -3.81
CA TYR A 237 0.22 -17.77 -3.73
C TYR A 237 -0.52 -17.42 -5.04
N ARG A 238 0.20 -16.99 -6.08
CA ARG A 238 -0.31 -16.47 -7.36
C ARG A 238 -1.34 -15.33 -7.21
N LEU A 239 -1.31 -14.60 -6.10
CA LEU A 239 -2.17 -13.42 -5.88
C LEU A 239 -1.56 -12.15 -6.49
N ALA A 240 -0.28 -12.18 -6.88
CA ALA A 240 0.43 -11.05 -7.49
C ALA A 240 -0.31 -10.46 -8.70
N GLU A 241 -1.07 -11.26 -9.46
CA GLU A 241 -1.83 -10.82 -10.64
C GLU A 241 -2.79 -9.65 -10.34
N PHE A 242 -3.27 -9.54 -9.11
CA PHE A 242 -4.26 -8.54 -8.68
C PHE A 242 -3.64 -7.24 -8.19
N PHE A 243 -2.34 -7.22 -7.89
CA PHE A 243 -1.68 -6.09 -7.27
C PHE A 243 -0.61 -5.50 -8.19
N LYS A 244 -0.44 -4.18 -8.11
CA LYS A 244 0.70 -3.48 -8.74
C LYS A 244 1.85 -3.44 -7.75
N ALA A 245 3.09 -3.57 -8.22
CA ALA A 245 4.27 -3.47 -7.36
C ALA A 245 4.30 -2.19 -6.50
N GLU A 246 3.90 -1.04 -7.07
CA GLU A 246 3.80 0.23 -6.35
C GLU A 246 2.77 0.26 -5.21
N ASN A 247 1.81 -0.67 -5.19
CA ASN A 247 0.77 -0.75 -4.17
C ASN A 247 1.10 -1.74 -3.05
N LEU A 248 2.36 -2.18 -2.96
CA LEU A 248 2.83 -3.13 -1.94
C LEU A 248 3.62 -2.38 -0.87
N PHE A 249 3.26 -2.60 0.38
CA PHE A 249 3.82 -1.89 1.52
C PHE A 249 4.24 -2.88 2.61
N CYS A 250 5.31 -2.57 3.33
CA CYS A 250 5.75 -3.36 4.47
C CYS A 250 6.29 -2.44 5.56
N VAL A 251 5.98 -2.78 6.81
CA VAL A 251 6.71 -2.25 7.97
C VAL A 251 8.17 -2.68 7.86
N THR A 252 9.08 -1.77 8.24
CA THR A 252 10.50 -2.09 8.37
C THR A 252 11.00 -1.58 9.71
N SER A 253 12.20 -1.99 10.11
CA SER A 253 12.88 -1.45 11.31
C SER A 253 12.99 0.09 11.33
N LYS A 254 12.92 0.74 10.16
CA LYS A 254 12.92 2.20 9.99
C LYS A 254 11.52 2.80 9.80
N THR A 255 10.51 1.98 9.53
CA THR A 255 9.15 2.42 9.19
C THR A 255 8.16 1.72 10.09
N PHE A 256 7.86 2.32 11.25
CA PHE A 256 6.82 1.82 12.15
C PHE A 256 5.42 1.94 11.51
N VAL A 257 4.44 1.21 12.05
CA VAL A 257 3.09 1.13 11.46
C VAL A 257 2.45 2.50 11.25
N GLN A 258 2.68 3.47 12.14
CA GLN A 258 2.17 4.83 11.98
C GLN A 258 2.73 5.50 10.70
N LEU A 259 4.04 5.47 10.50
CA LEU A 259 4.69 6.05 9.31
C LEU A 259 4.24 5.35 8.02
N LEU A 260 4.05 4.02 8.08
CA LEU A 260 3.50 3.27 6.94
C LEU A 260 2.08 3.75 6.60
N SER A 261 1.27 3.99 7.62
CA SER A 261 -0.11 4.45 7.48
C SER A 261 -0.19 5.85 6.87
N GLU A 262 0.61 6.79 7.37
CA GLU A 262 0.76 8.15 6.80
C GLU A 262 1.18 8.09 5.33
N LYS A 263 2.10 7.18 5.00
CA LYS A 263 2.58 6.97 3.64
C LYS A 263 1.54 6.39 2.70
N ILE A 264 0.70 5.47 3.16
CA ILE A 264 -0.44 4.96 2.37
C ILE A 264 -1.41 6.10 2.07
N ILE A 265 -1.74 6.94 3.06
CA ILE A 265 -2.62 8.10 2.87
C ILE A 265 -2.02 9.07 1.85
N SER A 266 -0.73 9.40 1.98
CA SER A 266 -0.06 10.34 1.09
C SER A 266 0.09 9.81 -0.34
N SER A 267 0.19 8.49 -0.51
CA SER A 267 0.20 7.82 -1.82
C SER A 267 -1.16 7.88 -2.53
N PHE A 268 -2.24 8.07 -1.77
CA PHE A 268 -3.62 8.01 -2.24
C PHE A 268 -4.44 9.23 -1.79
N PRO A 269 -4.02 10.46 -2.14
CA PRO A 269 -4.68 11.66 -1.67
C PRO A 269 -6.12 11.74 -2.20
N ASN A 270 -7.03 12.22 -1.35
CA ASN A 270 -8.46 12.38 -1.64
C ASN A 270 -9.22 11.10 -2.03
N LYS A 271 -8.66 9.92 -1.73
CA LYS A 271 -9.32 8.63 -1.95
C LYS A 271 -9.93 8.10 -0.66
N ARG A 272 -11.03 7.37 -0.80
CA ARG A 272 -11.61 6.63 0.33
C ARG A 272 -10.76 5.39 0.60
N ILE A 273 -10.36 5.17 1.85
CA ILE A 273 -9.57 4.00 2.25
C ILE A 273 -10.45 3.05 3.07
N ILE A 274 -10.45 1.77 2.72
CA ILE A 274 -11.11 0.68 3.46
C ILE A 274 -10.05 -0.37 3.81
N LEU A 275 -10.03 -0.84 5.05
CA LEU A 275 -9.01 -1.77 5.56
C LEU A 275 -9.58 -3.19 5.72
N PHE A 276 -8.84 -4.18 5.27
CA PHE A 276 -9.14 -5.61 5.39
C PHE A 276 -8.04 -6.23 6.26
N ASN A 277 -8.28 -6.22 7.57
CA ASN A 277 -7.33 -6.67 8.58
C ASN A 277 -8.09 -7.15 9.82
N THR A 278 -7.36 -7.74 10.77
CA THR A 278 -7.83 -8.02 12.12
C THR A 278 -8.34 -6.75 12.80
N ILE A 279 -9.32 -6.93 13.68
CA ILE A 279 -9.98 -5.82 14.41
C ILE A 279 -8.95 -5.00 15.19
N GLU A 280 -7.97 -5.64 15.83
CA GLU A 280 -6.93 -4.96 16.62
C GLU A 280 -6.03 -4.07 15.76
N ASN A 281 -5.60 -4.57 14.59
CA ASN A 281 -4.76 -3.80 13.67
C ASN A 281 -5.55 -2.66 13.01
N CYS A 282 -6.81 -2.91 12.63
CA CYS A 282 -7.72 -1.88 12.14
C CYS A 282 -7.92 -0.75 13.15
N GLN A 283 -8.21 -1.07 14.42
CA GLN A 283 -8.40 -0.07 15.47
C GLN A 283 -7.13 0.76 15.72
N ARG A 284 -5.96 0.13 15.65
CA ARG A 284 -4.67 0.83 15.74
C ARG A 284 -4.47 1.78 14.57
N MET A 285 -4.72 1.32 13.35
CA MET A 285 -4.63 2.16 12.14
C MET A 285 -5.65 3.29 12.14
N GLU A 286 -6.92 3.06 12.50
CA GLU A 286 -7.94 4.11 12.65
C GLU A 286 -7.50 5.21 13.62
N LYS A 287 -6.98 4.79 14.79
CA LYS A 287 -6.51 5.72 15.83
C LYS A 287 -5.34 6.57 15.34
N TRP A 288 -4.46 6.01 14.51
CA TRP A 288 -3.29 6.72 13.98
C TRP A 288 -3.60 7.58 12.75
N MET A 289 -4.48 7.11 11.89
CA MET A 289 -4.80 7.73 10.60
C MET A 289 -5.90 8.78 10.69
N GLY A 290 -6.75 8.73 11.72
CA GLY A 290 -7.95 9.56 11.80
C GLY A 290 -8.97 9.26 10.68
N VAL A 291 -8.81 8.14 9.98
CA VAL A 291 -9.69 7.69 8.89
C VAL A 291 -10.64 6.64 9.44
N LYS A 292 -11.95 6.84 9.20
CA LYS A 292 -12.97 5.85 9.55
C LYS A 292 -12.80 4.63 8.65
N CYS A 293 -12.38 3.52 9.21
CA CYS A 293 -12.16 2.27 8.50
C CYS A 293 -13.41 1.40 8.62
N SER A 294 -13.77 0.74 7.53
CA SER A 294 -14.63 -0.45 7.61
C SER A 294 -13.68 -1.63 7.66
N PHE A 295 -13.94 -2.59 8.53
CA PHE A 295 -13.12 -3.79 8.67
C PHE A 295 -13.88 -5.00 8.14
N ILE A 296 -13.12 -5.95 7.59
CA ILE A 296 -13.62 -7.24 7.11
C ILE A 296 -12.71 -8.31 7.71
N SER A 297 -13.32 -9.11 8.58
CA SER A 297 -12.66 -10.08 9.46
C SER A 297 -12.74 -11.52 8.97
N SER A 298 -13.38 -11.75 7.83
CA SER A 298 -13.54 -13.07 7.23
C SER A 298 -13.77 -12.99 5.72
N ILE A 299 -13.53 -14.10 5.02
CA ILE A 299 -13.89 -14.25 3.61
C ILE A 299 -15.40 -14.05 3.35
N GLN A 300 -16.28 -14.44 4.28
CA GLN A 300 -17.73 -14.25 4.13
C GLN A 300 -18.10 -12.76 4.13
N GLU A 301 -17.48 -11.96 4.99
CA GLU A 301 -17.65 -10.50 4.99
C GLU A 301 -17.12 -9.86 3.71
N LEU A 302 -16.01 -10.36 3.15
CA LEU A 302 -15.47 -9.94 1.85
C LEU A 302 -16.46 -10.25 0.71
N ILE A 303 -17.05 -11.44 0.71
CA ILE A 303 -18.08 -11.82 -0.27
C ILE A 303 -19.31 -10.92 -0.15
N HIS A 304 -19.78 -10.67 1.07
CA HIS A 304 -20.90 -9.75 1.29
C HIS A 304 -20.60 -8.33 0.84
N PHE A 305 -19.35 -7.87 0.97
CA PHE A 305 -18.92 -6.58 0.45
C PHE A 305 -18.92 -6.55 -1.08
N VAL A 306 -18.46 -7.62 -1.73
CA VAL A 306 -18.42 -7.74 -3.20
C VAL A 306 -19.82 -7.83 -3.81
N LEU A 307 -20.78 -8.46 -3.14
CA LEU A 307 -22.15 -8.66 -3.64
C LEU A 307 -23.09 -7.46 -3.44
N ARG A 308 -22.66 -6.42 -2.72
CA ARG A 308 -23.42 -5.17 -2.55
C ARG A 308 -23.19 -4.20 -3.69
#